data_AF-A0A1E5G4X6-F1
#
_entry.id   AF-A0A1E5G4X6-F1
#
_cell.length_a   1.000
_cell.length_b   1.000
_cell.length_c   1.000
_cell.angle_alpha   90.00
_cell.angle_beta   90.00
_cell.angle_gamma   90.00
#
_symmetry.space_group_name_H-M   'P 1'
#
loop_
_entity.id
_entity.type
_entity.pdbx_description
1 polymer ?
#
loop_
_entity_poly.entity_id
_entity_poly.type
_entity_poly.pdbx_seq_one_letter_code
_entity_poly.pdbx_strand_id
1 'polypeptide(L)'
;MKKLSLLLMMMALVLALTLTGCDDVVDQDPVDEGEAPVVEEPAIEEPVEEAAKYDDGRYRGTYADRGVEQIGVQFDIADGVFTAVSFRELAYGGISYRSLPEDVDPLIAAWDTQYRQAIEYLVGKPLEAFKDLYNTSDFVEDIDGATGATIRGNKIASAIQDGLNRGLYSPANGFSTGLPDYDDGRYRGVYYDRGLEQVGVQFDIADGVFTAVSFRELQYGGTNYRSLPEDAPDVVRAWDAQYRQAIEYLVGKPVSAIFDLHNTGDFVDDIDGATGATIRGNKIFSAIKDGLNRGLYSPANGFSTELPELEDGRYRGIYTDRNVEQVGVQFDIADGVFTAVSFRELQYGGTNYRSLPQDAPDAVKAWDTQYRQAIEYLVGKPVSAIFDLHNTGDFVDDIDGATGATIRGNKIFSAIMDGINRGIYSY
;
A
#
# COMPACT_ATOMS: atom_id res chain seq x y z
N MET A 1 -57.38 29.92 -4.96
CA MET A 1 -57.28 30.45 -3.58
C MET A 1 -55.82 30.57 -3.12
N LYS A 2 -54.98 31.38 -3.79
CA LYS A 2 -53.61 31.74 -3.33
C LYS A 2 -53.26 33.22 -3.56
N LYS A 3 -54.19 34.03 -4.08
CA LYS A 3 -53.98 35.45 -4.38
C LYS A 3 -54.56 36.42 -3.32
N LEU A 4 -55.15 35.90 -2.25
CA LEU A 4 -55.71 36.71 -1.15
C LEU A 4 -54.78 36.83 0.08
N SER A 5 -53.72 36.01 0.15
CA SER A 5 -52.78 35.99 1.29
C SER A 5 -51.68 37.06 1.17
N LEU A 6 -51.24 37.37 -0.07
CA LEU A 6 -50.16 38.33 -0.30
C LEU A 6 -50.56 39.80 -0.01
N LEU A 7 -51.85 40.12 -0.12
CA LEU A 7 -52.35 41.50 0.07
C LEU A 7 -52.50 41.87 1.57
N LEU A 8 -52.64 40.88 2.45
CA LEU A 8 -52.81 41.09 3.89
C LEU A 8 -51.48 41.27 4.63
N MET A 9 -50.39 40.73 4.08
CA MET A 9 -49.05 40.86 4.68
C MET A 9 -48.38 42.20 4.33
N MET A 10 -48.71 42.78 3.18
CA MET A 10 -48.17 44.07 2.74
C MET A 10 -48.81 45.27 3.46
N MET A 11 -50.01 45.09 4.03
CA MET A 11 -50.72 46.12 4.79
C MET A 11 -50.30 46.18 6.27
N ALA A 12 -49.61 45.16 6.78
CA ALA A 12 -49.07 45.13 8.14
C ALA A 12 -47.72 45.86 8.28
N LEU A 13 -47.00 46.12 7.18
CA LEU A 13 -45.70 46.80 7.22
C LEU A 13 -45.80 48.34 7.14
N VAL A 14 -46.97 48.87 6.73
CA VAL A 14 -47.17 50.32 6.52
C VAL A 14 -47.72 51.02 7.78
N LEU A 15 -48.13 50.29 8.82
CA LEU A 15 -48.72 50.87 10.04
C LEU A 15 -47.77 50.96 11.25
N ALA A 16 -46.49 50.59 11.12
CA ALA A 16 -45.51 50.73 12.20
C ALA A 16 -44.65 52.02 12.10
N LEU A 17 -44.97 52.90 11.13
CA LEU A 17 -44.49 54.28 11.10
C LEU A 17 -45.57 55.17 11.71
N THR A 18 -45.45 55.50 13.00
CA THR A 18 -45.80 56.79 13.62
C THR A 18 -45.87 56.67 15.16
N LEU A 19 -45.35 57.70 15.85
CA LEU A 19 -45.38 57.97 17.32
C LEU A 19 -44.26 57.22 18.06
N THR A 20 -43.28 57.83 18.76
CA THR A 20 -43.11 59.04 19.59
C THR A 20 -41.57 59.22 19.81
N GLY A 21 -40.93 60.35 20.11
CA GLY A 21 -41.31 61.66 20.66
C GLY A 21 -40.04 62.55 20.77
N CYS A 22 -40.26 63.80 21.18
CA CYS A 22 -39.33 64.95 21.21
C CYS A 22 -38.30 64.96 22.37
N ASP A 23 -37.42 65.97 22.29
CA ASP A 23 -36.40 66.50 23.23
C ASP A 23 -34.99 65.92 23.01
N ASP A 24 -33.89 66.68 22.85
CA ASP A 24 -33.58 68.09 23.13
C ASP A 24 -32.49 68.58 22.16
N VAL A 25 -32.41 69.90 21.96
CA VAL A 25 -31.44 70.59 21.09
C VAL A 25 -30.17 70.91 21.88
N VAL A 26 -29.01 70.46 21.39
CA VAL A 26 -27.69 71.04 21.73
C VAL A 26 -26.89 71.23 20.45
N ASP A 27 -26.62 72.49 20.13
CA ASP A 27 -25.71 72.99 19.09
C ASP A 27 -24.25 72.60 19.43
N GLN A 28 -23.51 72.01 18.47
CA GLN A 28 -22.05 72.14 18.37
C GLN A 28 -21.50 71.66 17.00
N ASP A 29 -21.02 72.65 16.24
CA ASP A 29 -19.98 72.72 15.20
C ASP A 29 -19.86 71.71 14.02
N PRO A 30 -19.46 72.17 12.81
CA PRO A 30 -19.48 71.38 11.59
C PRO A 30 -18.13 70.68 11.35
N VAL A 31 -18.12 69.34 11.28
CA VAL A 31 -16.90 68.60 10.90
C VAL A 31 -17.24 67.34 10.08
N ASP A 32 -16.83 67.43 8.81
CA ASP A 32 -16.35 66.37 7.89
C ASP A 32 -17.35 65.31 7.36
N GLU A 33 -17.47 65.30 6.03
CA GLU A 33 -18.21 64.30 5.27
C GLU A 33 -17.49 62.94 5.36
N GLY A 34 -17.90 62.10 6.31
CA GLY A 34 -17.49 60.71 6.36
C GLY A 34 -18.11 59.93 5.20
N GLU A 35 -17.25 59.44 4.30
CA GLU A 35 -17.58 58.49 3.24
C GLU A 35 -18.43 57.34 3.79
N ALA A 36 -19.51 57.01 3.08
CA ALA A 36 -20.31 55.83 3.37
C ALA A 36 -19.41 54.58 3.36
N PRO A 37 -19.56 53.65 4.32
CA PRO A 37 -18.78 52.42 4.31
C PRO A 37 -19.10 51.65 3.02
N VAL A 38 -18.06 51.44 2.21
CA VAL A 38 -18.10 50.48 1.10
C VAL A 38 -18.40 49.13 1.72
N VAL A 39 -19.60 48.61 1.47
CA VAL A 39 -19.95 47.23 1.79
C VAL A 39 -19.14 46.38 0.81
N GLU A 40 -17.99 45.87 1.25
CA GLU A 40 -17.29 44.82 0.51
C GLU A 40 -18.25 43.63 0.40
N GLU A 41 -18.65 43.31 -0.83
CA GLU A 41 -19.30 42.04 -1.13
C GLU A 41 -18.39 40.92 -0.62
N PRO A 42 -18.92 39.90 0.08
CA PRO A 42 -18.09 38.80 0.55
C PRO A 42 -17.41 38.18 -0.66
N ALA A 43 -16.08 38.19 -0.63
CA ALA A 43 -15.27 37.47 -1.61
C ALA A 43 -15.80 36.03 -1.64
N ILE A 44 -16.23 35.61 -2.82
CA ILE A 44 -16.50 34.20 -3.08
C ILE A 44 -15.14 33.53 -2.90
N GLU A 45 -14.93 32.88 -1.76
CA GLU A 45 -13.79 31.98 -1.60
C GLU A 45 -13.90 30.96 -2.72
N GLU A 46 -12.96 31.02 -3.67
CA GLU A 46 -12.83 29.97 -4.67
C GLU A 46 -12.72 28.64 -3.93
N PRO A 47 -13.40 27.59 -4.41
CA PRO A 47 -13.32 26.29 -3.76
C PRO A 47 -11.84 25.93 -3.67
N VAL A 48 -11.36 25.76 -2.43
CA VAL A 48 -10.01 25.28 -2.19
C VAL A 48 -9.92 23.95 -2.91
N GLU A 49 -9.14 23.90 -4.00
CA GLU A 49 -8.80 22.65 -4.66
C GLU A 49 -8.18 21.75 -3.59
N GLU A 50 -8.94 20.73 -3.19
CA GLU A 50 -8.46 19.75 -2.23
C GLU A 50 -7.24 19.10 -2.87
N ALA A 51 -6.05 19.35 -2.28
CA ALA A 51 -4.80 18.87 -2.85
C ALA A 51 -4.93 17.37 -3.15
N ALA A 52 -4.59 16.97 -4.37
CA ALA A 52 -4.66 15.57 -4.77
C ALA A 52 -3.90 14.72 -3.74
N LYS A 53 -4.57 13.69 -3.19
CA LYS A 53 -4.03 12.82 -2.13
C LYS A 53 -2.73 12.12 -2.53
N TYR A 54 -2.48 12.00 -3.84
CA TYR A 54 -1.32 11.32 -4.41
C TYR A 54 -0.66 12.23 -5.44
N ASP A 55 0.68 12.27 -5.39
CA ASP A 55 1.49 13.07 -6.31
C ASP A 55 1.45 12.53 -7.75
N ASP A 56 1.68 13.42 -8.71
CA ASP A 56 1.77 13.06 -10.12
C ASP A 56 2.99 12.20 -10.43
N GLY A 57 2.76 11.18 -11.25
CA GLY A 57 3.81 10.32 -11.76
C GLY A 57 3.41 8.85 -11.80
N ARG A 58 4.42 8.00 -11.84
CA ARG A 58 4.27 6.57 -12.06
C ARG A 58 4.27 5.81 -10.75
N TYR A 59 3.35 4.86 -10.63
CA TYR A 59 3.21 3.94 -9.52
C TYR A 59 3.31 2.49 -10.01
N ARG A 60 3.70 1.60 -9.09
CA ARG A 60 3.78 0.16 -9.35
C ARG A 60 3.42 -0.62 -8.11
N GLY A 61 2.52 -1.59 -8.26
CA GLY A 61 2.18 -2.52 -7.21
C GLY A 61 1.90 -3.91 -7.75
N THR A 62 1.80 -4.86 -6.83
CA THR A 62 1.65 -6.27 -7.14
C THR A 62 0.61 -6.91 -6.22
N TYR A 63 -0.01 -7.99 -6.69
CA TYR A 63 -0.76 -8.94 -5.88
C TYR A 63 -0.16 -10.31 -6.09
N ALA A 64 0.35 -10.89 -5.01
CA ALA A 64 0.85 -12.26 -4.96
C ALA A 64 0.01 -13.10 -3.99
N ASP A 65 -0.12 -14.38 -4.29
CA ASP A 65 -0.86 -15.33 -3.47
C ASP A 65 -0.40 -16.75 -3.83
N ARG A 66 -0.03 -17.52 -2.80
CA ARG A 66 0.48 -18.91 -2.91
C ARG A 66 1.78 -19.01 -3.70
N GLY A 67 2.71 -18.10 -3.44
CA GLY A 67 4.05 -18.09 -4.01
C GLY A 67 4.12 -17.61 -5.46
N VAL A 68 3.03 -17.04 -5.98
CA VAL A 68 2.95 -16.54 -7.36
C VAL A 68 2.52 -15.09 -7.36
N GLU A 69 3.29 -14.21 -8.01
CA GLU A 69 2.80 -12.89 -8.43
C GLU A 69 1.75 -13.09 -9.51
N GLN A 70 0.48 -12.87 -9.15
CA GLN A 70 -0.64 -13.11 -10.07
C GLN A 70 -0.97 -11.86 -10.86
N ILE A 71 -0.81 -10.68 -10.25
CA ILE A 71 -1.02 -9.39 -10.89
C ILE A 71 0.17 -8.50 -10.53
N GLY A 72 0.75 -7.85 -11.53
CA GLY A 72 1.64 -6.71 -11.35
C GLY A 72 1.09 -5.58 -12.22
N VAL A 73 0.93 -4.39 -11.66
CA VAL A 73 0.40 -3.21 -12.39
C VAL A 73 1.43 -2.09 -12.43
N GLN A 74 1.34 -1.30 -13.49
CA GLN A 74 1.94 0.02 -13.57
C GLN A 74 0.87 1.00 -14.00
N PHE A 75 0.79 2.12 -13.32
CA PHE A 75 -0.13 3.18 -13.68
C PHE A 75 0.50 4.55 -13.47
N ASP A 76 0.06 5.51 -14.26
CA ASP A 76 0.46 6.91 -14.17
C ASP A 76 -0.75 7.73 -13.70
N ILE A 77 -0.52 8.63 -12.75
CA ILE A 77 -1.52 9.59 -12.26
C ILE A 77 -1.08 10.99 -12.68
N ALA A 78 -2.03 11.78 -13.16
CA ALA A 78 -1.91 13.23 -13.26
C ALA A 78 -3.21 13.87 -12.72
N ASP A 79 -3.09 14.83 -11.81
CA ASP A 79 -4.22 15.57 -11.22
C ASP A 79 -5.31 14.63 -10.64
N GLY A 80 -4.87 13.56 -9.98
CA GLY A 80 -5.76 12.55 -9.39
C GLY A 80 -6.50 11.65 -10.40
N VAL A 81 -6.12 11.68 -11.68
CA VAL A 81 -6.71 10.89 -12.76
C VAL A 81 -5.71 9.87 -13.31
N PHE A 82 -6.16 8.65 -13.60
CA PHE A 82 -5.35 7.67 -14.30
C PHE A 82 -5.09 8.11 -15.75
N THR A 83 -3.84 8.31 -16.13
CA THR A 83 -3.46 8.68 -17.51
C THR A 83 -2.95 7.48 -18.32
N ALA A 84 -2.46 6.45 -17.63
CA ALA A 84 -2.08 5.18 -18.23
C ALA A 84 -2.20 4.06 -17.19
N VAL A 85 -2.62 2.87 -17.62
CA VAL A 85 -2.62 1.66 -16.78
C VAL A 85 -2.17 0.47 -17.64
N SER A 86 -1.30 -0.39 -17.12
CA SER A 86 -0.81 -1.57 -17.82
C SER A 86 -0.43 -2.70 -16.87
N PHE A 87 -0.54 -3.95 -17.35
CA PHE A 87 0.00 -5.10 -16.62
C PHE A 87 1.52 -5.19 -16.78
N ARG A 88 2.20 -5.26 -15.65
CA ARG A 88 3.59 -5.70 -15.52
C ARG A 88 3.70 -7.20 -15.34
N GLU A 89 2.71 -7.83 -14.73
CA GLU A 89 2.57 -9.27 -14.58
C GLU A 89 1.09 -9.64 -14.62
N LEU A 90 0.77 -10.74 -15.29
CA LEU A 90 -0.59 -11.29 -15.31
C LEU A 90 -0.47 -12.80 -15.45
N ALA A 91 -0.62 -13.49 -14.32
CA ALA A 91 -0.50 -14.93 -14.21
C ALA A 91 -1.77 -15.54 -13.61
N TYR A 92 -2.26 -16.60 -14.26
CA TYR A 92 -3.41 -17.35 -13.77
C TYR A 92 -3.35 -18.80 -14.21
N GLY A 93 -3.58 -19.74 -13.29
CA GLY A 93 -3.66 -21.17 -13.62
C GLY A 93 -2.37 -21.73 -14.22
N GLY A 94 -1.21 -21.15 -13.91
CA GLY A 94 0.07 -21.50 -14.52
C GLY A 94 0.32 -20.89 -15.90
N ILE A 95 -0.61 -20.07 -16.41
CA ILE A 95 -0.47 -19.36 -17.68
C ILE A 95 0.01 -17.93 -17.41
N SER A 96 1.03 -17.49 -18.14
CA SER A 96 1.41 -16.08 -18.22
C SER A 96 0.75 -15.42 -19.42
N TYR A 97 -0.12 -14.46 -19.17
CA TYR A 97 -0.90 -13.75 -20.19
C TYR A 97 -0.06 -12.70 -20.93
N ARG A 98 1.17 -12.48 -20.45
CA ARG A 98 2.12 -11.55 -21.09
C ARG A 98 2.76 -12.10 -22.36
N SER A 99 2.74 -13.42 -22.52
CA SER A 99 3.44 -14.13 -23.58
C SER A 99 2.56 -15.26 -24.11
N LEU A 100 1.29 -14.94 -24.42
CA LEU A 100 0.40 -15.91 -25.04
C LEU A 100 0.86 -16.22 -26.47
N PRO A 101 0.88 -17.50 -26.88
CA PRO A 101 1.14 -17.85 -28.27
C PRO A 101 -0.05 -17.43 -29.15
N GLU A 102 0.18 -17.26 -30.46
CA GLU A 102 -0.85 -16.85 -31.42
C GLU A 102 -2.01 -17.88 -31.52
N ASP A 103 -1.73 -19.16 -31.25
CA ASP A 103 -2.68 -20.27 -31.31
C ASP A 103 -3.23 -20.69 -29.94
N VAL A 104 -3.19 -19.78 -28.95
CA VAL A 104 -3.74 -20.04 -27.61
C VAL A 104 -5.23 -20.40 -27.66
N ASP A 105 -5.68 -21.20 -26.68
CA ASP A 105 -7.10 -21.53 -26.48
C ASP A 105 -7.98 -20.26 -26.52
N PRO A 106 -9.07 -20.24 -27.32
CA PRO A 106 -9.96 -19.08 -27.44
C PRO A 106 -10.50 -18.56 -26.10
N LEU A 107 -10.74 -19.43 -25.11
CA LEU A 107 -11.19 -19.03 -23.79
C LEU A 107 -10.09 -18.25 -23.03
N ILE A 108 -8.82 -18.64 -23.19
CA ILE A 108 -7.69 -17.92 -22.61
C ILE A 108 -7.52 -16.56 -23.28
N ALA A 109 -7.68 -16.49 -24.61
CA ALA A 109 -7.65 -15.22 -25.35
C ALA A 109 -8.81 -14.28 -24.93
N ALA A 110 -10.00 -14.84 -24.71
CA ALA A 110 -11.15 -14.11 -24.20
C ALA A 110 -10.87 -13.53 -22.80
N TRP A 111 -10.28 -14.32 -21.89
CA TRP A 111 -9.85 -13.83 -20.58
C TRP A 111 -8.79 -12.72 -20.68
N ASP A 112 -7.77 -12.85 -21.54
CA ASP A 112 -6.77 -11.77 -21.74
C ASP A 112 -7.45 -10.46 -22.16
N THR A 113 -8.38 -10.55 -23.11
CA THR A 113 -9.15 -9.39 -23.60
C THR A 113 -9.94 -8.74 -22.47
N GLN A 114 -10.65 -9.53 -21.66
CA GLN A 114 -11.41 -9.02 -20.53
C GLN A 114 -10.53 -8.40 -19.42
N TYR A 115 -9.33 -8.96 -19.16
CA TYR A 115 -8.36 -8.33 -18.26
C TYR A 115 -7.92 -6.97 -18.79
N ARG A 116 -7.70 -6.83 -20.10
CA ARG A 116 -7.35 -5.54 -20.73
C ARG A 116 -8.48 -4.53 -20.64
N GLN A 117 -9.71 -4.94 -20.95
CA GLN A 117 -10.90 -4.10 -20.77
C GLN A 117 -10.98 -3.56 -19.33
N ALA A 118 -10.68 -4.40 -18.34
CA ALA A 118 -10.76 -4.00 -16.94
C ALA A 118 -9.77 -2.89 -16.55
N ILE A 119 -8.54 -2.91 -17.07
CA ILE A 119 -7.57 -1.84 -16.79
C ILE A 119 -7.72 -0.63 -17.71
N GLU A 120 -8.18 -0.82 -18.95
CA GLU A 120 -8.47 0.26 -19.90
C GLU A 120 -9.64 1.11 -19.42
N TYR A 121 -10.63 0.50 -18.76
CA TYR A 121 -11.74 1.20 -18.10
C TYR A 121 -11.26 2.33 -17.17
N LEU A 122 -10.13 2.16 -16.48
CA LEU A 122 -9.62 3.14 -15.53
C LEU A 122 -9.04 4.39 -16.20
N VAL A 123 -8.58 4.30 -17.45
CA VAL A 123 -7.89 5.42 -18.11
C VAL A 123 -8.86 6.58 -18.33
N GLY A 124 -8.46 7.78 -17.87
CA GLY A 124 -9.27 8.99 -17.89
C GLY A 124 -10.27 9.10 -16.74
N LYS A 125 -10.28 8.15 -15.79
CA LYS A 125 -11.12 8.19 -14.59
C LYS A 125 -10.37 8.68 -13.35
N PRO A 126 -11.07 9.25 -12.37
CA PRO A 126 -10.48 9.59 -11.08
C PRO A 126 -9.93 8.34 -10.40
N LEU A 127 -8.92 8.52 -9.54
CA LEU A 127 -8.23 7.43 -8.85
C LEU A 127 -9.19 6.47 -8.15
N GLU A 128 -10.25 6.97 -7.50
CA GLU A 128 -11.25 6.16 -6.81
C GLU A 128 -11.96 5.11 -7.70
N ALA A 129 -11.93 5.26 -9.03
CA ALA A 129 -12.53 4.31 -9.97
C ALA A 129 -11.90 2.91 -9.91
N PHE A 130 -10.73 2.72 -9.29
CA PHE A 130 -10.20 1.37 -9.08
C PHE A 130 -11.14 0.51 -8.20
N LYS A 131 -12.00 1.13 -7.37
CA LYS A 131 -13.01 0.41 -6.57
C LYS A 131 -14.11 -0.21 -7.44
N ASP A 132 -14.32 0.26 -8.66
CA ASP A 132 -15.27 -0.36 -9.58
C ASP A 132 -14.85 -1.80 -9.94
N LEU A 133 -13.55 -2.12 -9.82
CA LEU A 133 -13.00 -3.46 -10.06
C LEU A 133 -13.52 -4.54 -9.09
N TYR A 134 -14.22 -4.18 -8.01
CA TYR A 134 -14.94 -5.17 -7.20
C TYR A 134 -16.18 -5.73 -7.92
N ASN A 135 -16.70 -5.02 -8.94
CA ASN A 135 -17.89 -5.37 -9.70
C ASN A 135 -17.62 -5.27 -11.22
N THR A 136 -16.67 -6.06 -11.73
CA THR A 136 -16.24 -6.00 -13.14
C THR A 136 -17.34 -6.34 -14.16
N SER A 137 -18.40 -7.06 -13.75
CA SER A 137 -19.55 -7.36 -14.62
C SER A 137 -20.27 -6.13 -15.17
N ASP A 138 -20.07 -4.97 -14.53
CA ASP A 138 -20.79 -3.74 -14.88
C ASP A 138 -20.19 -3.04 -16.11
N PHE A 139 -18.94 -3.37 -16.49
CA PHE A 139 -18.22 -2.70 -17.57
C PHE A 139 -17.28 -3.58 -18.40
N VAL A 140 -17.01 -4.82 -17.96
CA VAL A 140 -16.28 -5.80 -18.77
C VAL A 140 -17.29 -6.59 -19.59
N GLU A 141 -17.09 -6.64 -20.90
CA GLU A 141 -17.99 -7.34 -21.81
C GLU A 141 -17.80 -8.86 -21.68
N ASP A 142 -18.91 -9.61 -21.73
CA ASP A 142 -18.85 -11.06 -21.84
C ASP A 142 -18.38 -11.46 -23.25
N ILE A 143 -17.41 -12.39 -23.32
CA ILE A 143 -16.81 -12.86 -24.57
C ILE A 143 -16.88 -14.38 -24.60
N ASP A 144 -17.64 -14.96 -25.53
CA ASP A 144 -17.74 -16.39 -25.84
C ASP A 144 -17.23 -17.37 -24.76
N GLY A 145 -18.06 -17.62 -23.75
CA GLY A 145 -17.76 -18.57 -22.67
C GLY A 145 -16.94 -17.99 -21.50
N ALA A 146 -16.45 -16.76 -21.62
CA ALA A 146 -15.84 -15.99 -20.55
C ALA A 146 -16.79 -14.88 -20.08
N THR A 147 -17.03 -14.80 -18.77
CA THR A 147 -17.85 -13.75 -18.17
C THR A 147 -16.97 -12.68 -17.52
N GLY A 148 -17.40 -11.43 -17.53
CA GLY A 148 -16.72 -10.33 -16.84
C GLY A 148 -16.53 -10.60 -15.34
N ALA A 149 -17.42 -11.39 -14.72
CA ALA A 149 -17.32 -11.86 -13.33
C ALA A 149 -16.16 -12.84 -13.07
N THR A 150 -15.59 -13.42 -14.12
CA THR A 150 -14.39 -14.29 -14.02
C THR A 150 -13.12 -13.46 -13.83
N ILE A 151 -13.17 -12.17 -14.16
CA ILE A 151 -12.06 -11.25 -13.92
C ILE A 151 -11.91 -11.03 -12.44
N ARG A 152 -10.69 -11.28 -11.97
CA ARG A 152 -10.32 -11.17 -10.57
C ARG A 152 -10.01 -9.70 -10.26
N GLY A 153 -10.98 -8.82 -10.52
CA GLY A 153 -10.82 -7.37 -10.44
C GLY A 153 -10.38 -6.91 -9.05
N ASN A 154 -10.81 -7.59 -7.99
CA ASN A 154 -10.30 -7.36 -6.64
C ASN A 154 -8.78 -7.56 -6.48
N LYS A 155 -8.15 -8.45 -7.27
CA LYS A 155 -6.68 -8.60 -7.28
C LYS A 155 -6.00 -7.43 -8.00
N ILE A 156 -6.64 -6.88 -9.03
CA ILE A 156 -6.17 -5.67 -9.72
C ILE A 156 -6.28 -4.47 -8.79
N ALA A 157 -7.43 -4.29 -8.12
CA ALA A 157 -7.64 -3.25 -7.12
C ALA A 157 -6.60 -3.32 -5.99
N SER A 158 -6.36 -4.51 -5.44
CA SER A 158 -5.33 -4.72 -4.42
C SER A 158 -3.92 -4.38 -4.91
N ALA A 159 -3.58 -4.71 -6.17
CA ALA A 159 -2.29 -4.36 -6.75
C ALA A 159 -2.15 -2.83 -6.99
N ILE A 160 -3.24 -2.14 -7.33
CA ILE A 160 -3.26 -0.67 -7.42
C ILE A 160 -3.05 -0.07 -6.03
N GLN A 161 -3.77 -0.53 -5.01
CA GLN A 161 -3.62 -0.07 -3.63
C GLN A 161 -2.20 -0.31 -3.10
N ASP A 162 -1.61 -1.48 -3.36
CA ASP A 162 -0.20 -1.77 -3.05
C ASP A 162 0.75 -0.74 -3.72
N GLY A 163 0.48 -0.37 -4.98
CA GLY A 163 1.24 0.66 -5.67
C GLY A 163 1.12 2.04 -5.04
N LEU A 164 -0.08 2.44 -4.62
CA LEU A 164 -0.31 3.71 -3.91
C LEU A 164 0.39 3.73 -2.56
N ASN A 165 0.33 2.63 -1.79
CA ASN A 165 0.98 2.52 -0.49
C ASN A 165 2.51 2.62 -0.60
N ARG A 166 3.09 2.06 -1.66
CA ARG A 166 4.53 2.12 -1.94
C ARG A 166 5.01 3.51 -2.35
N GLY A 167 4.10 4.41 -2.72
CA GLY A 167 4.42 5.75 -3.21
C GLY A 167 4.95 5.75 -4.64
N LEU A 168 5.38 6.94 -5.10
CA LEU A 168 5.86 7.16 -6.46
C LEU A 168 7.02 6.22 -6.80
N TYR A 169 6.84 5.42 -7.86
CA TYR A 169 7.94 4.71 -8.48
C TYR A 169 8.79 5.65 -9.34
N SER A 170 8.21 6.66 -9.98
CA SER A 170 8.93 7.69 -10.72
C SER A 170 8.13 8.98 -10.68
N PRO A 171 8.62 10.03 -9.99
CA PRO A 171 7.97 11.34 -9.99
C PRO A 171 7.90 11.93 -11.41
N ALA A 172 6.80 12.60 -11.74
CA ALA A 172 6.72 13.41 -12.97
C ALA A 172 7.18 14.85 -12.73
N ASN A 173 6.84 15.39 -11.55
CA ASN A 173 7.03 16.78 -11.15
C ASN A 173 7.68 16.84 -9.75
N GLY A 174 7.62 18.00 -9.10
CA GLY A 174 7.81 18.06 -7.64
C GLY A 174 6.81 17.14 -6.94
N PHE A 175 7.22 16.51 -5.85
CA PHE A 175 6.43 15.51 -5.13
C PHE A 175 6.56 15.68 -3.62
N SER A 176 5.59 15.16 -2.88
CA SER A 176 5.56 15.21 -1.43
C SER A 176 6.63 14.31 -0.80
N THR A 177 7.29 14.84 0.23
CA THR A 177 8.33 14.12 1.00
C THR A 177 7.97 13.99 2.48
N GLY A 178 6.72 14.28 2.83
CA GLY A 178 6.19 14.12 4.18
C GLY A 178 6.08 12.64 4.54
N LEU A 179 6.60 12.29 5.72
CA LEU A 179 6.42 10.96 6.31
C LEU A 179 5.94 11.14 7.77
N PRO A 180 5.14 10.21 8.29
CA PRO A 180 4.86 10.17 9.72
C PRO A 180 6.12 9.79 10.51
N ASP A 181 6.06 9.97 11.83
CA ASP A 181 7.05 9.41 12.73
C ASP A 181 6.92 7.87 12.75
N TYR A 182 8.07 7.20 12.88
CA TYR A 182 8.14 5.74 12.93
C TYR A 182 8.76 5.30 14.25
N ASP A 183 8.19 4.26 14.84
CA ASP A 183 8.68 3.67 16.08
C ASP A 183 10.08 3.06 15.93
N ASP A 184 10.82 3.02 17.04
CA ASP A 184 12.14 2.43 17.10
C ASP A 184 12.11 0.91 16.93
N GLY A 185 12.98 0.41 16.06
CA GLY A 185 13.19 -1.01 15.88
C GLY A 185 13.47 -1.39 14.44
N ARG A 186 13.27 -2.67 14.15
CA ARG A 186 13.61 -3.28 12.87
C ARG A 186 12.41 -3.37 11.97
N TYR A 187 12.61 -3.02 10.71
CA TYR A 187 11.64 -3.11 9.63
C TYR A 187 12.17 -4.01 8.52
N ARG A 188 11.25 -4.57 7.73
CA ARG A 188 11.56 -5.38 6.55
C ARG A 188 10.54 -5.17 5.47
N GLY A 189 11.02 -4.93 4.26
CA GLY A 189 10.16 -4.83 3.09
C GLY A 189 10.83 -5.35 1.84
N VAL A 190 10.01 -5.48 0.80
CA VAL A 190 10.38 -6.11 -0.46
C VAL A 190 9.84 -5.30 -1.63
N TYR A 191 10.47 -5.43 -2.78
CA TYR A 191 9.97 -5.00 -4.07
C TYR A 191 9.94 -6.21 -5.01
N TYR A 192 8.72 -6.59 -5.39
CA TYR A 192 8.43 -7.63 -6.36
C TYR A 192 8.11 -7.03 -7.72
N ASP A 193 8.59 -7.65 -8.78
CA ASP A 193 8.28 -7.26 -10.14
C ASP A 193 8.58 -8.41 -11.11
N ARG A 194 7.55 -8.85 -11.84
CA ARG A 194 7.62 -9.92 -12.87
C ARG A 194 7.95 -11.29 -12.28
N GLY A 195 7.28 -11.64 -11.19
CA GLY A 195 7.38 -12.94 -10.52
C GLY A 195 8.62 -13.10 -9.64
N LEU A 196 9.40 -12.04 -9.42
CA LEU A 196 10.66 -12.09 -8.68
C LEU A 196 10.73 -10.99 -7.62
N GLU A 197 11.19 -11.35 -6.42
CA GLU A 197 11.71 -10.44 -5.42
C GLU A 197 13.02 -9.86 -5.97
N GLN A 198 12.97 -8.62 -6.46
CA GLN A 198 14.16 -7.97 -7.00
C GLN A 198 14.98 -7.28 -5.92
N VAL A 199 14.31 -6.75 -4.90
CA VAL A 199 14.95 -6.10 -3.76
C VAL A 199 14.22 -6.55 -2.49
N GLY A 200 14.95 -7.07 -1.53
CA GLY A 200 14.50 -7.23 -0.15
C GLY A 200 15.41 -6.39 0.73
N VAL A 201 14.86 -5.64 1.69
CA VAL A 201 15.63 -4.80 2.62
C VAL A 201 15.30 -5.14 4.07
N GLN A 202 16.28 -4.91 4.93
CA GLN A 202 16.10 -4.82 6.38
C GLN A 202 16.78 -3.56 6.84
N PHE A 203 16.10 -2.79 7.68
CA PHE A 203 16.65 -1.59 8.26
C PHE A 203 16.17 -1.41 9.69
N ASP A 204 16.98 -0.71 10.48
CA ASP A 204 16.69 -0.38 11.87
C ASP A 204 16.54 1.14 11.97
N ILE A 205 15.48 1.61 12.64
CA ILE A 205 15.22 3.02 12.94
C ILE A 205 15.42 3.23 14.44
N ALA A 206 16.10 4.32 14.79
CA ALA A 206 16.12 4.87 16.15
C ALA A 206 16.01 6.39 16.06
N ASP A 207 15.11 6.99 16.84
CA ASP A 207 14.89 8.44 16.89
C ASP A 207 14.68 9.06 15.48
N GLY A 208 13.91 8.38 14.63
CA GLY A 208 13.63 8.83 13.26
C GLY A 208 14.81 8.78 12.29
N VAL A 209 15.90 8.08 12.66
CA VAL A 209 17.13 7.95 11.86
C VAL A 209 17.42 6.48 11.55
N PHE A 210 17.92 6.19 10.34
CA PHE A 210 18.42 4.86 10.01
C PHE A 210 19.71 4.55 10.77
N THR A 211 19.72 3.50 11.58
CA THR A 211 20.94 3.05 12.30
C THR A 211 21.61 1.87 11.61
N ALA A 212 20.87 1.12 10.79
CA ALA A 212 21.39 0.07 9.94
C ALA A 212 20.49 -0.11 8.72
N VAL A 213 21.07 -0.40 7.56
CA VAL A 213 20.35 -0.79 6.35
C VAL A 213 21.12 -1.92 5.66
N SER A 214 20.43 -2.96 5.21
CA SER A 214 21.05 -4.10 4.53
C SER A 214 20.10 -4.76 3.53
N PHE A 215 20.66 -5.33 2.46
CA PHE A 215 19.87 -6.15 1.55
C PHE A 215 19.56 -7.52 2.17
N ARG A 216 18.29 -7.91 2.09
CA ARG A 216 17.77 -9.27 2.29
C ARG A 216 17.76 -10.08 1.00
N GLU A 217 17.51 -9.44 -0.12
CA GLU A 217 17.60 -9.98 -1.47
C GLU A 217 18.03 -8.86 -2.43
N LEU A 218 18.82 -9.18 -3.45
CA LEU A 218 19.18 -8.24 -4.50
C LEU A 218 19.37 -9.02 -5.81
N GLN A 219 18.32 -9.02 -6.64
CA GLN A 219 18.26 -9.74 -7.90
C GLN A 219 18.14 -8.76 -9.05
N TYR A 220 19.09 -8.81 -9.99
CA TYR A 220 19.02 -8.00 -11.18
C TYR A 220 19.64 -8.71 -12.39
N GLY A 221 18.92 -8.71 -13.51
CA GLY A 221 19.40 -9.32 -14.76
C GLY A 221 19.68 -10.83 -14.66
N GLY A 222 18.96 -11.54 -13.78
CA GLY A 222 19.22 -12.96 -13.49
C GLY A 222 20.42 -13.22 -12.58
N THR A 223 21.04 -12.17 -12.03
CA THR A 223 22.15 -12.28 -11.08
C THR A 223 21.67 -11.98 -9.66
N ASN A 224 22.00 -12.86 -8.72
CA ASN A 224 21.84 -12.60 -7.29
C ASN A 224 23.12 -11.95 -6.73
N TYR A 225 23.06 -10.65 -6.47
CA TYR A 225 24.19 -9.85 -6.01
C TYR A 225 24.60 -10.20 -4.57
N ARG A 226 23.73 -10.86 -3.81
CA ARG A 226 24.06 -11.35 -2.46
C ARG A 226 25.02 -12.55 -2.47
N SER A 227 25.10 -13.24 -3.59
CA SER A 227 25.83 -14.50 -3.74
C SER A 227 26.71 -14.45 -4.98
N LEU A 228 27.35 -13.31 -5.23
CA LEU A 228 28.27 -13.17 -6.35
C LEU A 228 29.45 -14.14 -6.20
N PRO A 229 29.79 -14.90 -7.25
CA PRO A 229 30.99 -15.70 -7.24
C PRO A 229 32.24 -14.80 -7.28
N GLU A 230 33.37 -15.31 -6.80
CA GLU A 230 34.64 -14.56 -6.76
C GLU A 230 35.11 -14.10 -8.16
N ASP A 231 34.74 -14.84 -9.20
CA ASP A 231 35.05 -14.58 -10.60
C ASP A 231 33.97 -13.78 -11.35
N ALA A 232 33.00 -13.18 -10.64
CA ALA A 232 31.98 -12.33 -11.23
C ALA A 232 32.61 -11.20 -12.07
N PRO A 233 32.08 -10.85 -13.26
CA PRO A 233 32.64 -9.79 -14.10
C PRO A 233 32.79 -8.45 -13.37
N ASP A 234 33.81 -7.67 -13.72
CA ASP A 234 34.13 -6.39 -13.06
C ASP A 234 32.92 -5.43 -13.02
N VAL A 235 32.18 -5.32 -14.13
CA VAL A 235 30.96 -4.50 -14.22
C VAL A 235 29.85 -4.97 -13.25
N VAL A 236 29.76 -6.26 -12.98
CA VAL A 236 28.77 -6.82 -12.02
C VAL A 236 29.19 -6.47 -10.59
N ARG A 237 30.49 -6.54 -10.28
CA ARG A 237 31.02 -6.11 -8.97
C ARG A 237 30.89 -4.60 -8.78
N ALA A 238 31.06 -3.81 -9.85
CA ALA A 238 30.81 -2.37 -9.84
C ALA A 238 29.35 -2.06 -9.49
N TRP A 239 28.39 -2.76 -10.11
CA TRP A 239 26.97 -2.62 -9.74
C TRP A 239 26.69 -3.04 -8.29
N ASP A 240 27.27 -4.13 -7.77
CA ASP A 240 27.13 -4.51 -6.36
C ASP A 240 27.62 -3.38 -5.43
N ALA A 241 28.80 -2.84 -5.70
CA ALA A 241 29.37 -1.74 -4.93
C ALA A 241 28.46 -0.50 -4.93
N GLN A 242 27.92 -0.13 -6.09
CA GLN A 242 26.99 1.00 -6.20
C GLN A 242 25.65 0.75 -5.46
N TYR A 243 25.10 -0.47 -5.50
CA TYR A 243 23.94 -0.81 -4.68
C TYR A 243 24.23 -0.70 -3.18
N ARG A 244 25.44 -1.08 -2.74
CA ARG A 244 25.87 -0.93 -1.34
C ARG A 244 26.02 0.54 -0.95
N GLN A 245 26.65 1.36 -1.79
CA GLN A 245 26.71 2.81 -1.55
C GLN A 245 25.32 3.41 -1.38
N ALA A 246 24.33 2.96 -2.16
CA ALA A 246 22.98 3.48 -2.07
C ALA A 246 22.30 3.24 -0.71
N ILE A 247 22.51 2.07 -0.09
CA ILE A 247 21.97 1.77 1.25
C ILE A 247 22.86 2.31 2.38
N GLU A 248 24.18 2.39 2.18
CA GLU A 248 25.12 2.99 3.13
C GLU A 248 24.87 4.49 3.28
N TYR A 249 24.51 5.17 2.19
CA TYR A 249 24.12 6.59 2.19
C TYR A 249 23.00 6.89 3.20
N LEU A 250 22.05 5.98 3.38
CA LEU A 250 20.91 6.17 4.27
C LEU A 250 21.30 6.11 5.76
N VAL A 251 22.38 5.41 6.10
CA VAL A 251 22.78 5.20 7.52
C VAL A 251 23.20 6.53 8.14
N GLY A 252 22.61 6.84 9.30
CA GLY A 252 22.81 8.10 10.02
C GLY A 252 21.96 9.26 9.50
N LYS A 253 21.10 9.04 8.49
CA LYS A 253 20.18 10.04 7.96
C LYS A 253 18.75 9.85 8.47
N PRO A 254 17.94 10.93 8.49
CA PRO A 254 16.51 10.81 8.79
C PRO A 254 15.82 9.88 7.80
N VAL A 255 14.71 9.26 8.21
CA VAL A 255 13.94 8.34 7.36
C VAL A 255 13.51 8.96 6.04
N SER A 256 13.29 10.28 5.99
CA SER A 256 13.00 11.03 4.77
C SER A 256 14.10 10.98 3.70
N ALA A 257 15.35 10.60 4.04
CA ALA A 257 16.42 10.43 3.05
C ALA A 257 16.14 9.34 2.00
N ILE A 258 15.10 8.51 2.19
CA ILE A 258 14.66 7.57 1.15
C ILE A 258 14.25 8.26 -0.15
N PHE A 259 13.79 9.52 -0.10
CA PHE A 259 13.38 10.24 -1.31
C PHE A 259 14.57 10.59 -2.21
N ASP A 260 15.79 10.65 -1.66
CA ASP A 260 17.01 10.84 -2.44
C ASP A 260 17.25 9.67 -3.42
N LEU A 261 16.69 8.48 -3.14
CA LEU A 261 16.79 7.31 -4.01
C LEU A 261 16.13 7.50 -5.39
N HIS A 262 15.36 8.57 -5.60
CA HIS A 262 14.90 8.96 -6.93
C HIS A 262 16.02 9.55 -7.81
N ASN A 263 17.10 10.04 -7.19
CA ASN A 263 18.24 10.70 -7.85
C ASN A 263 19.58 10.12 -7.36
N THR A 264 19.77 8.81 -7.48
CA THR A 264 20.99 8.13 -6.98
C THR A 264 22.30 8.64 -7.58
N GLY A 265 22.25 9.25 -8.77
CA GLY A 265 23.42 9.87 -9.40
C GLY A 265 24.04 11.01 -8.60
N ASP A 266 23.33 11.56 -7.60
CA ASP A 266 23.82 12.67 -6.77
C ASP A 266 24.77 12.20 -5.65
N PHE A 267 24.76 10.91 -5.29
CA PHE A 267 25.52 10.39 -4.15
C PHE A 267 26.12 8.99 -4.33
N VAL A 268 25.79 8.30 -5.42
CA VAL A 268 26.44 7.03 -5.78
C VAL A 268 27.52 7.31 -6.80
N ASP A 269 28.76 6.91 -6.48
CA ASP A 269 29.92 7.11 -7.34
C ASP A 269 29.77 6.33 -8.65
N ASP A 270 30.21 6.92 -9.76
CA ASP A 270 30.44 6.20 -11.00
C ASP A 270 31.67 5.27 -10.83
N ILE A 271 31.52 4.01 -11.20
CA ILE A 271 32.58 2.98 -11.15
C ILE A 271 32.76 2.46 -12.58
N ASP A 272 33.98 2.18 -13.03
CA ASP A 272 34.29 1.79 -14.42
C ASP A 272 33.21 0.92 -15.10
N GLY A 273 32.54 1.51 -16.11
CA GLY A 273 31.49 0.84 -16.88
C GLY A 273 30.09 0.85 -16.26
N ALA A 274 29.90 1.51 -15.10
CA ALA A 274 28.65 1.59 -14.36
C ALA A 274 28.42 3.01 -13.80
N THR A 275 27.30 3.65 -14.13
CA THR A 275 26.95 4.95 -13.56
C THR A 275 25.98 4.82 -12.38
N GLY A 276 26.16 5.65 -11.35
CA GLY A 276 25.28 5.72 -10.18
C GLY A 276 23.82 6.01 -10.54
N ALA A 277 23.58 6.70 -11.67
CA ALA A 277 22.24 6.95 -12.21
C ALA A 277 21.55 5.69 -12.78
N THR A 278 22.29 4.60 -12.99
CA THR A 278 21.72 3.31 -13.45
C THR A 278 21.19 2.48 -12.27
N ILE A 279 21.53 2.84 -11.03
CA ILE A 279 21.01 2.17 -9.85
C ILE A 279 19.51 2.37 -9.76
N ARG A 280 18.82 1.26 -9.52
CA ARG A 280 17.36 1.23 -9.44
C ARG A 280 16.91 1.71 -8.06
N GLY A 281 17.31 2.91 -7.66
CA GLY A 281 17.00 3.49 -6.35
C GLY A 281 15.51 3.46 -6.03
N ASN A 282 14.65 3.69 -7.04
CA ASN A 282 13.19 3.58 -6.91
C ASN A 282 12.70 2.20 -6.41
N LYS A 283 13.43 1.12 -6.70
CA LYS A 283 13.11 -0.22 -6.18
C LYS A 283 13.52 -0.39 -4.72
N ILE A 284 14.63 0.22 -4.32
CA ILE A 284 15.08 0.29 -2.92
C ILE A 284 14.07 1.13 -2.13
N PHE A 285 13.71 2.31 -2.63
CA PHE A 285 12.69 3.19 -2.06
C PHE A 285 11.37 2.43 -1.83
N SER A 286 10.87 1.77 -2.87
CA SER A 286 9.61 1.01 -2.78
C SER A 286 9.69 -0.15 -1.78
N ALA A 287 10.83 -0.85 -1.69
CA ALA A 287 11.05 -1.89 -0.69
C ALA A 287 11.11 -1.33 0.73
N ILE A 288 11.68 -0.13 0.93
CA ILE A 288 11.67 0.54 2.24
C ILE A 288 10.25 1.00 2.59
N LYS A 289 9.51 1.62 1.67
CA LYS A 289 8.10 2.01 1.87
C LYS A 289 7.22 0.82 2.22
N ASP A 290 7.39 -0.31 1.54
CA ASP A 290 6.71 -1.56 1.90
C ASP A 290 7.04 -1.99 3.34
N GLY A 291 8.30 -1.90 3.77
CA GLY A 291 8.68 -2.22 5.14
C GLY A 291 8.10 -1.26 6.18
N LEU A 292 8.07 0.05 5.88
CA LEU A 292 7.46 1.06 6.74
C LEU A 292 5.95 0.82 6.88
N ASN A 293 5.24 0.56 5.78
CA ASN A 293 3.80 0.30 5.79
C ASN A 293 3.47 -0.98 6.59
N ARG A 294 4.30 -2.03 6.49
CA ARG A 294 4.11 -3.28 7.25
C ARG A 294 4.33 -3.12 8.76
N GLY A 295 4.88 -1.99 9.21
CA GLY A 295 5.20 -1.74 10.61
C GLY A 295 6.43 -2.53 11.10
N LEU A 296 6.67 -2.46 12.40
CA LEU A 296 7.82 -3.08 13.05
C LEU A 296 7.85 -4.59 12.82
N TYR A 297 8.92 -5.05 12.18
CA TYR A 297 9.24 -6.48 12.14
C TYR A 297 9.77 -6.96 13.49
N SER A 298 10.48 -6.12 14.24
CA SER A 298 10.92 -6.42 15.61
C SER A 298 11.03 -5.10 16.38
N PRO A 299 10.19 -4.86 17.39
CA PRO A 299 10.29 -3.69 18.24
C PRO A 299 11.62 -3.65 19.01
N ALA A 300 12.18 -2.46 19.22
CA ALA A 300 13.32 -2.27 20.12
C ALA A 300 12.88 -1.78 21.51
N ASN A 301 11.90 -0.89 21.55
CA ASN A 301 11.38 -0.22 22.75
C ASN A 301 9.84 -0.34 22.79
N GLY A 302 9.17 0.50 23.58
CA GLY A 302 7.72 0.69 23.45
C GLY A 302 7.37 1.16 22.04
N PHE A 303 6.24 0.70 21.50
CA PHE A 303 5.81 0.96 20.13
C PHE A 303 4.30 1.22 20.08
N SER A 304 3.84 1.89 19.03
CA SER A 304 2.43 2.16 18.80
C SER A 304 1.69 0.87 18.41
N THR A 305 0.51 0.70 18.98
CA THR A 305 -0.44 -0.35 18.62
C THR A 305 -1.68 0.22 17.94
N GLU A 306 -1.61 1.47 17.49
CA GLU A 306 -2.71 2.13 16.78
C GLU A 306 -2.81 1.58 15.35
N LEU A 307 -4.05 1.34 14.92
CA LEU A 307 -4.37 0.91 13.57
C LEU A 307 -5.37 1.90 12.96
N PRO A 308 -5.37 2.07 11.62
CA PRO A 308 -6.43 2.81 10.96
C PRO A 308 -7.80 2.18 11.24
N GLU A 309 -8.87 2.94 11.06
CA GLU A 309 -10.22 2.36 11.04
C GLU A 309 -10.30 1.32 9.91
N LEU A 310 -10.76 0.12 10.27
CA LEU A 310 -10.87 -1.01 9.35
C LEU A 310 -12.33 -1.26 9.05
N GLU A 311 -12.64 -1.38 7.77
CA GLU A 311 -13.94 -1.76 7.28
C GLU A 311 -14.22 -3.26 7.51
N ASP A 312 -15.50 -3.62 7.59
CA ASP A 312 -15.91 -5.02 7.67
C ASP A 312 -15.68 -5.72 6.33
N GLY A 313 -15.09 -6.91 6.37
CA GLY A 313 -14.85 -7.69 5.16
C GLY A 313 -13.71 -8.67 5.27
N ARG A 314 -13.36 -9.26 4.14
CA ARG A 314 -12.26 -10.21 4.00
C ARG A 314 -11.00 -9.51 3.54
N TYR A 315 -9.89 -9.87 4.15
CA TYR A 315 -8.56 -9.37 3.85
C TYR A 315 -7.61 -10.50 3.48
N ARG A 316 -6.56 -10.17 2.74
CA ARG A 316 -5.47 -11.10 2.37
C ARG A 316 -4.16 -10.37 2.32
N GLY A 317 -3.13 -10.97 2.90
CA GLY A 317 -1.78 -10.46 2.79
C GLY A 317 -0.75 -11.57 2.86
N ILE A 318 0.48 -11.20 2.53
CA ILE A 318 1.60 -12.11 2.41
C ILE A 318 2.85 -11.54 3.09
N TYR A 319 3.74 -12.44 3.49
CA TYR A 319 5.11 -12.14 3.84
C TYR A 319 6.04 -12.99 2.97
N THR A 320 6.83 -12.31 2.17
CA THR A 320 7.87 -12.88 1.33
C THR A 320 9.24 -12.50 1.86
N ASP A 321 10.20 -13.40 1.71
CA ASP A 321 11.60 -13.15 2.05
C ASP A 321 12.48 -14.12 1.28
N ARG A 322 13.41 -13.56 0.48
CA ARG A 322 14.34 -14.30 -0.39
C ARG A 322 13.62 -15.13 -1.44
N ASN A 323 12.73 -14.50 -2.20
CA ASN A 323 11.98 -15.12 -3.30
C ASN A 323 11.01 -16.25 -2.88
N VAL A 324 10.72 -16.38 -1.59
CA VAL A 324 9.77 -17.37 -1.06
C VAL A 324 8.65 -16.64 -0.33
N GLU A 325 7.40 -16.90 -0.72
CA GLU A 325 6.24 -16.57 0.12
C GLU A 325 6.26 -17.50 1.33
N GLN A 326 6.66 -16.97 2.48
CA GLN A 326 6.81 -17.76 3.69
C GLN A 326 5.51 -17.85 4.48
N VAL A 327 4.71 -16.80 4.44
CA VAL A 327 3.39 -16.75 5.08
C VAL A 327 2.43 -16.07 4.13
N GLY A 328 1.29 -16.68 3.87
CA GLY A 328 0.13 -16.04 3.27
C GLY A 328 -1.04 -16.21 4.22
N VAL A 329 -1.83 -15.17 4.45
CA VAL A 329 -2.98 -15.19 5.35
C VAL A 329 -4.26 -14.74 4.65
N GLN A 330 -5.38 -15.23 5.16
CA GLN A 330 -6.71 -14.69 4.92
C GLN A 330 -7.39 -14.52 6.26
N PHE A 331 -8.02 -13.37 6.46
CA PHE A 331 -8.77 -13.09 7.68
C PHE A 331 -10.00 -12.27 7.37
N ASP A 332 -11.01 -12.41 8.22
CA ASP A 332 -12.28 -11.68 8.12
C ASP A 332 -12.40 -10.78 9.37
N ILE A 333 -12.74 -9.51 9.16
CA ILE A 333 -12.97 -8.52 10.22
C ILE A 333 -14.46 -8.17 10.24
N ALA A 334 -15.04 -8.13 11.44
CA ALA A 334 -16.35 -7.56 11.69
C ALA A 334 -16.33 -6.77 13.00
N ASP A 335 -16.84 -5.54 13.01
CA ASP A 335 -16.88 -4.67 14.18
C ASP A 335 -15.51 -4.51 14.88
N GLY A 336 -14.43 -4.41 14.08
CA GLY A 336 -13.06 -4.29 14.58
C GLY A 336 -12.49 -5.54 15.27
N VAL A 337 -13.10 -6.71 15.06
CA VAL A 337 -12.73 -8.02 15.64
C VAL A 337 -12.42 -9.02 14.53
N PHE A 338 -11.41 -9.88 14.73
CA PHE A 338 -11.18 -11.02 13.84
C PHE A 338 -12.27 -12.08 14.02
N THR A 339 -13.03 -12.37 12.96
CA THR A 339 -14.04 -13.45 12.97
C THR A 339 -13.51 -14.75 12.39
N ALA A 340 -12.49 -14.68 11.55
CA ALA A 340 -11.77 -15.84 11.03
C ALA A 340 -10.32 -15.46 10.68
N VAL A 341 -9.38 -16.38 10.88
CA VAL A 341 -7.98 -16.26 10.40
C VAL A 341 -7.53 -17.63 9.90
N SER A 342 -6.86 -17.67 8.74
CA SER A 342 -6.37 -18.91 8.14
C SER A 342 -5.12 -18.69 7.30
N PHE A 343 -4.27 -19.71 7.22
CA PHE A 343 -3.12 -19.69 6.31
C PHE A 343 -3.56 -19.97 4.87
N ARG A 344 -3.07 -19.12 3.96
CA ARG A 344 -3.05 -19.31 2.50
C ARG A 344 -1.73 -19.89 2.00
N GLU A 345 -0.63 -19.62 2.71
CA GLU A 345 0.68 -20.23 2.48
C GLU A 345 1.41 -20.29 3.82
N LEU A 346 2.18 -21.36 4.04
CA LEU A 346 3.02 -21.48 5.23
C LEU A 346 4.26 -22.33 4.90
N GLN A 347 5.35 -21.65 4.54
CA GLN A 347 6.61 -22.27 4.15
C GLN A 347 7.69 -22.00 5.20
N TYR A 348 8.30 -23.07 5.69
CA TYR A 348 9.46 -22.96 6.57
C TYR A 348 10.42 -24.14 6.40
N GLY A 349 11.71 -23.84 6.25
CA GLY A 349 12.75 -24.87 6.17
C GLY A 349 12.59 -25.80 4.98
N GLY A 350 12.00 -25.32 3.87
CA GLY A 350 11.67 -26.15 2.70
C GLY A 350 10.42 -27.03 2.88
N THR A 351 9.69 -26.88 3.98
CA THR A 351 8.44 -27.60 4.24
C THR A 351 7.24 -26.68 4.05
N ASN A 352 6.25 -27.13 3.27
CA ASN A 352 4.94 -26.51 3.19
C ASN A 352 4.01 -27.12 4.25
N TYR A 353 3.72 -26.35 5.28
CA TYR A 353 2.91 -26.78 6.42
C TYR A 353 1.42 -26.91 6.06
N ARG A 354 0.97 -26.31 4.95
CA ARG A 354 -0.40 -26.48 4.47
C ARG A 354 -0.68 -27.85 3.85
N SER A 355 0.37 -28.55 3.43
CA SER A 355 0.28 -29.82 2.72
C SER A 355 1.12 -30.90 3.41
N LEU A 356 1.16 -30.90 4.75
CA LEU A 356 1.92 -31.89 5.50
C LEU A 356 1.36 -33.29 5.24
N PRO A 357 2.23 -34.25 4.90
CA PRO A 357 1.81 -35.63 4.78
C PRO A 357 1.51 -36.21 6.16
N GLN A 358 0.63 -37.22 6.22
CA GLN A 358 0.18 -37.81 7.49
C GLN A 358 1.33 -38.45 8.29
N ASP A 359 2.36 -38.92 7.60
CA ASP A 359 3.58 -39.52 8.14
C ASP A 359 4.70 -38.50 8.39
N ALA A 360 4.42 -37.19 8.34
CA ALA A 360 5.39 -36.16 8.70
C ALA A 360 5.97 -36.40 10.11
N PRO A 361 7.26 -36.09 10.35
CA PRO A 361 7.88 -36.25 11.66
C PRO A 361 7.14 -35.49 12.76
N ASP A 362 7.10 -36.03 13.97
CA ASP A 362 6.36 -35.43 15.10
C ASP A 362 6.82 -34.00 15.41
N ALA A 363 8.12 -33.72 15.29
CA ALA A 363 8.65 -32.36 15.43
C ALA A 363 8.03 -31.39 14.41
N VAL A 364 7.81 -31.82 13.15
CA VAL A 364 7.18 -30.98 12.11
C VAL A 364 5.70 -30.75 12.41
N LYS A 365 5.00 -31.76 12.94
CA LYS A 365 3.61 -31.63 13.39
C LYS A 365 3.46 -30.71 14.60
N ALA A 366 4.45 -30.72 15.51
CA ALA A 366 4.51 -29.80 16.64
C ALA A 366 4.59 -28.34 16.15
N TRP A 367 5.46 -28.06 15.17
CA TRP A 367 5.53 -26.74 14.54
C TRP A 367 4.21 -26.34 13.86
N ASP A 368 3.55 -27.24 13.12
CA ASP A 368 2.22 -26.95 12.53
C ASP A 368 1.18 -26.56 13.59
N THR A 369 1.14 -27.32 14.69
CA THR A 369 0.22 -27.06 15.82
C THR A 369 0.47 -25.67 16.39
N GLN A 370 1.73 -25.33 16.63
CA GLN A 370 2.16 -24.02 17.12
C GLN A 370 1.77 -22.87 16.18
N TYR A 371 1.97 -23.02 14.86
CA TYR A 371 1.51 -22.03 13.89
C TYR A 371 -0.02 -21.84 13.92
N ARG A 372 -0.78 -22.92 14.11
CA ARG A 372 -2.25 -22.85 14.23
C ARG A 372 -2.68 -22.14 15.51
N GLN A 373 -2.06 -22.46 16.65
CA GLN A 373 -2.32 -21.76 17.90
C GLN A 373 -2.11 -20.24 17.76
N ALA A 374 -1.07 -19.82 17.02
CA ALA A 374 -0.80 -18.40 16.81
C ALA A 374 -1.93 -17.64 16.07
N ILE A 375 -2.54 -18.24 15.04
CA ILE A 375 -3.65 -17.61 14.31
C ILE A 375 -5.01 -17.82 15.00
N GLU A 376 -5.20 -18.95 15.70
CA GLU A 376 -6.40 -19.23 16.48
C GLU A 376 -6.55 -18.26 17.66
N TYR A 377 -5.43 -17.87 18.28
CA TYR A 377 -5.40 -16.85 19.33
C TYR A 377 -6.06 -15.54 18.91
N LEU A 378 -5.93 -15.13 17.64
CA LEU A 378 -6.48 -13.87 17.14
C LEU A 378 -8.00 -13.91 17.00
N VAL A 379 -8.61 -15.08 16.79
CA VAL A 379 -10.05 -15.19 16.52
C VAL A 379 -10.87 -14.78 17.75
N GLY A 380 -11.82 -13.87 17.54
CA GLY A 380 -12.64 -13.28 18.59
C GLY A 380 -11.97 -12.14 19.36
N LYS A 381 -10.74 -11.73 18.99
CA LYS A 381 -10.03 -10.60 19.58
C LYS A 381 -10.12 -9.34 18.70
N PRO A 382 -10.01 -8.14 19.30
CA PRO A 382 -9.85 -6.91 18.53
C PRO A 382 -8.64 -7.00 17.61
N VAL A 383 -8.69 -6.30 16.46
CA VAL A 383 -7.62 -6.40 15.45
C VAL A 383 -6.24 -5.99 16.00
N SER A 384 -6.19 -5.11 17.01
CA SER A 384 -4.96 -4.77 17.72
C SER A 384 -4.24 -5.96 18.38
N ALA A 385 -4.90 -7.11 18.58
CA ALA A 385 -4.25 -8.32 19.09
C ALA A 385 -3.14 -8.86 18.17
N ILE A 386 -3.02 -8.39 16.92
CA ILE A 386 -1.88 -8.74 16.06
C ILE A 386 -0.53 -8.37 16.66
N PHE A 387 -0.47 -7.32 17.49
CA PHE A 387 0.79 -6.88 18.11
C PHE A 387 1.30 -7.89 19.16
N ASP A 388 0.43 -8.74 19.69
CA ASP A 388 0.82 -9.85 20.57
C ASP A 388 1.73 -10.85 19.83
N LEU A 389 1.66 -10.93 18.49
CA LEU A 389 2.53 -11.79 17.68
C LEU A 389 4.02 -11.44 17.78
N HIS A 390 4.39 -10.31 18.38
CA HIS A 390 5.78 -10.03 18.75
C HIS A 390 6.28 -10.87 19.92
N ASN A 391 5.37 -11.40 20.74
CA ASN A 391 5.64 -12.15 21.96
C ASN A 391 4.83 -13.46 22.00
N THR A 392 4.93 -14.29 20.94
CA THR A 392 4.15 -15.54 20.82
C THR A 392 4.36 -16.54 21.96
N GLY A 393 5.47 -16.43 22.70
CA GLY A 393 5.70 -17.25 23.89
C GLY A 393 4.69 -17.05 25.03
N ASP A 394 3.90 -15.97 25.00
CA ASP A 394 2.92 -15.67 26.04
C ASP A 394 1.60 -16.43 25.89
N PHE A 395 1.31 -16.96 24.69
CA PHE A 395 0.02 -17.61 24.38
C PHE A 395 0.11 -18.84 23.49
N VAL A 396 1.29 -19.16 22.94
CA VAL A 396 1.49 -20.40 22.21
C VAL A 396 2.20 -21.41 23.10
N ASP A 397 1.61 -22.60 23.21
CA ASP A 397 2.13 -23.65 24.07
C ASP A 397 3.49 -24.15 23.59
N ASP A 398 4.36 -24.47 24.55
CA ASP A 398 5.57 -25.25 24.27
C ASP A 398 5.18 -26.70 24.01
N ILE A 399 5.67 -27.26 22.90
CA ILE A 399 5.44 -28.65 22.49
C ILE A 399 6.80 -29.32 22.35
N ASP A 400 6.93 -30.60 22.71
CA ASP A 400 8.21 -31.33 22.68
C ASP A 400 9.04 -31.03 21.42
N GLY A 401 10.17 -30.32 21.62
CA GLY A 401 11.10 -29.94 20.54
C GLY A 401 10.84 -28.60 19.84
N ALA A 402 9.84 -27.82 20.26
CA ALA A 402 9.53 -26.49 19.72
C ALA A 402 8.97 -25.53 20.81
N THR A 403 9.39 -24.27 20.79
CA THR A 403 8.93 -23.28 21.79
C THR A 403 8.01 -22.24 21.16
N GLY A 404 7.00 -21.78 21.89
CA GLY A 404 6.10 -20.73 21.41
C GLY A 404 6.84 -19.46 20.97
N ALA A 405 7.94 -19.12 21.67
CA ALA A 405 8.81 -17.97 21.36
C ALA A 405 9.59 -18.09 20.04
N THR A 406 9.73 -19.32 19.51
CA THR A 406 10.45 -19.56 18.24
C THR A 406 9.55 -19.50 17.00
N ILE A 407 8.25 -19.32 17.20
CA ILE A 407 7.29 -19.19 16.11
C ILE A 407 7.54 -17.87 15.40
N ARG A 408 7.33 -17.89 14.09
CA ARG A 408 7.51 -16.73 13.21
C ARG A 408 6.35 -15.72 13.35
N GLY A 409 5.98 -15.34 14.57
CA GLY A 409 4.90 -14.41 14.87
C GLY A 409 5.04 -13.10 14.09
N ASN A 410 6.26 -12.53 14.04
CA ASN A 410 6.53 -11.32 13.27
C ASN A 410 6.28 -11.45 11.75
N LYS A 411 6.36 -12.66 11.18
CA LYS A 411 6.03 -12.90 9.77
C LYS A 411 4.52 -13.01 9.55
N ILE A 412 3.80 -13.58 10.51
CA ILE A 412 2.34 -13.60 10.53
C ILE A 412 1.82 -12.17 10.67
N PHE A 413 2.36 -11.41 11.63
CA PHE A 413 2.07 -9.99 11.82
C PHE A 413 2.27 -9.20 10.53
N SER A 414 3.45 -9.32 9.92
CA SER A 414 3.76 -8.60 8.68
C SER A 414 2.86 -9.00 7.50
N ALA A 415 2.44 -10.26 7.42
CA ALA A 415 1.47 -10.71 6.42
C ALA A 415 0.06 -10.16 6.68
N ILE A 416 -0.35 -10.01 7.94
CA ILE A 416 -1.63 -9.38 8.30
C ILE A 416 -1.59 -7.88 8.00
N MET A 417 -0.50 -7.18 8.37
CA MET A 417 -0.31 -5.76 8.06
C MET A 417 -0.29 -5.49 6.55
N ASP A 418 0.36 -6.36 5.76
CA ASP A 418 0.28 -6.30 4.30
C ASP A 418 -1.18 -6.39 3.81
N GLY A 419 -2.00 -7.26 4.40
CA GLY A 419 -3.42 -7.37 4.07
C GLY A 419 -4.23 -6.14 4.48
N ILE A 420 -4.01 -5.61 5.70
CA ILE A 420 -4.65 -4.39 6.19
C ILE A 420 -4.35 -3.22 5.24
N ASN A 421 -3.07 -3.01 4.90
CA ASN A 421 -2.65 -1.90 4.06
C ASN A 421 -3.26 -1.98 2.65
N ARG A 422 -3.49 -3.18 2.12
CA ARG A 422 -4.11 -3.39 0.81
C ARG A 422 -5.62 -3.19 0.81
N GLY A 423 -6.24 -3.05 1.98
CA GLY A 423 -7.69 -2.91 2.13
C GLY A 423 -8.46 -4.21 1.90
N ILE A 424 -9.80 -4.09 1.84
CA ILE A 424 -10.71 -5.22 1.67
C ILE A 424 -10.40 -5.96 0.36
N TYR A 425 -10.20 -7.26 0.47
CA TYR A 425 -10.09 -8.17 -0.67
C TYR A 425 -11.45 -8.53 -1.26
N SER A 426 -12.47 -8.67 -0.41
CA SER A 426 -13.87 -8.85 -0.82
C SER A 426 -14.80 -8.51 0.34
N TYR A 427 -15.89 -7.81 0.05
CA TYR A 427 -16.98 -7.53 1.00
C TYR A 427 -17.80 -8.79 1.31
#